data_AF-A0A2X3VM93-F1
#
_entry.id   AF-A0A2X3VM93-F1
#
_cell.length_a   1.000
_cell.length_b   1.000
_cell.length_c   1.000
_cell.angle_alpha   90.00
_cell.angle_beta   90.00
_cell.angle_gamma   90.00
#
_symmetry.space_group_name_H-M   'P 1'
#
loop_
_entity.id
_entity.type
_entity.pdbx_description
1 polymer ?
#
loop_
_entity_poly.entity_id
_entity_poly.type
_entity_poly.pdbx_seq_one_letter_code
_entity_poly.pdbx_strand_id
1 'polypeptide(L)'
;MMKNERYHGPLITDGVSLGYIKLFPWITFFISSISLWGTTFIDKVGIFKVIFLFCVSISFFSILLSFSKKLIFHFQSFTYVLISLIIIIVVLDMNFIGLIMCVGNDGLYSMISVIYNTIMGVLFFLSCGLYSWYYLPKNQGKQWAFNQQKSGNKKREWLTNFGITFGAVLLVPALLTGYVENVFGFFLGILMTSTLSAVFVDALYAAVYVRKCPESK
;
A
#
# COMPACT_ATOMS: atom_id res chain seq x y z
N MET A 1 6.88 9.27 33.49
CA MET A 1 5.94 10.13 32.75
C MET A 1 5.91 9.61 31.31
N MET A 2 4.86 8.88 30.92
CA MET A 2 4.81 8.30 29.56
C MET A 2 4.62 9.43 28.55
N LYS A 3 5.61 9.63 27.66
CA LYS A 3 5.52 10.53 26.50
C LYS A 3 4.22 10.14 25.75
N ASN A 4 3.34 11.07 25.46
CA ASN A 4 2.08 10.82 24.73
C ASN A 4 2.37 10.11 23.39
N GLU A 5 2.28 8.78 23.37
CA GLU A 5 2.46 8.00 22.16
C GLU A 5 1.28 8.26 21.22
N ARG A 6 1.59 8.57 19.96
CA ARG A 6 0.59 8.82 18.92
C ARG A 6 -0.23 7.54 18.71
N TYR A 7 -1.56 7.66 18.74
CA TYR A 7 -2.43 6.57 18.34
C TYR A 7 -2.14 6.12 16.90
N HIS A 8 -1.96 4.82 16.72
CA HIS A 8 -1.84 4.17 15.42
C HIS A 8 -2.92 3.10 15.28
N GLY A 9 -3.35 2.87 14.04
CA GLY A 9 -4.43 1.96 13.74
C GLY A 9 -4.09 0.51 14.13
N PRO A 10 -5.11 -0.31 14.42
CA PRO A 10 -4.93 -1.65 15.00
C PRO A 10 -4.29 -2.70 14.07
N LEU A 11 -3.94 -2.32 12.83
CA LEU A 11 -3.24 -3.18 11.87
C LEU A 11 -1.72 -2.99 11.91
N ILE A 12 -1.22 -1.87 12.42
CA ILE A 12 0.20 -1.49 12.42
C ILE A 12 0.70 -1.55 13.86
N THR A 13 1.79 -2.27 14.11
CA THR A 13 2.30 -2.50 15.47
C THR A 13 2.98 -1.29 16.09
N ASP A 14 3.76 -0.53 15.31
CA ASP A 14 4.62 0.56 15.82
C ASP A 14 4.33 1.93 15.16
N GLY A 15 3.25 2.03 14.39
CA GLY A 15 2.94 3.19 13.54
C GLY A 15 4.00 3.46 12.45
N VAL A 16 3.66 4.36 11.52
CA VAL A 16 4.59 4.86 10.51
C VAL A 16 5.59 5.79 11.17
N SER A 17 6.87 5.50 10.92
CA SER A 17 8.00 6.29 11.40
C SER A 17 8.66 7.08 10.27
N LEU A 18 9.37 8.15 10.62
CA LEU A 18 10.16 8.93 9.66
C LEU A 18 11.23 8.08 8.94
N GLY A 19 11.61 6.93 9.49
CA GLY A 19 12.57 6.02 8.88
C GLY A 19 12.10 5.43 7.55
N TYR A 20 10.79 5.40 7.28
CA TYR A 20 10.23 4.82 6.06
C TYR A 20 10.74 5.54 4.79
N ILE A 21 11.05 6.84 4.90
CA ILE A 21 11.62 7.64 3.80
C ILE A 21 13.00 7.12 3.32
N LYS A 22 13.68 6.29 4.11
CA LYS A 22 15.00 5.76 3.73
C LYS A 22 14.93 4.51 2.86
N LEU A 23 13.81 3.80 2.87
CA LEU A 23 13.69 2.48 2.25
C LEU A 23 12.60 2.46 1.18
N PHE A 24 11.39 2.91 1.50
CA PHE A 24 10.28 2.84 0.55
C PHE A 24 10.53 3.62 -0.75
N PRO A 25 11.11 4.84 -0.72
CA PRO A 25 11.46 5.54 -1.97
C PRO A 25 12.40 4.77 -2.89
N TRP A 26 13.34 4.00 -2.36
CA TRP A 26 14.22 3.17 -3.19
C TRP A 26 13.47 2.01 -3.84
N ILE A 27 12.57 1.36 -3.09
CA ILE A 27 11.74 0.27 -3.62
C ILE A 27 10.87 0.78 -4.77
N THR A 28 10.11 1.85 -4.55
CA THR A 28 9.24 2.38 -5.61
C THR A 28 10.05 2.97 -6.76
N PHE A 29 11.18 3.63 -6.51
CA PHE A 29 12.04 4.12 -7.58
C PHE A 29 12.46 2.98 -8.53
N PHE A 30 12.84 1.83 -7.98
CA PHE A 30 13.19 0.67 -8.78
C PHE A 30 12.00 0.11 -9.57
N ILE A 31 10.87 -0.16 -8.90
CA ILE A 31 9.68 -0.76 -9.54
C ILE A 31 9.06 0.18 -10.57
N SER A 32 8.87 1.45 -10.24
CA SER A 32 8.36 2.46 -11.17
C SER A 32 9.30 2.68 -12.36
N SER A 33 10.63 2.57 -12.19
CA SER A 33 11.58 2.69 -13.31
C SER A 33 11.47 1.52 -14.29
N ILE A 34 11.35 0.29 -13.78
CA ILE A 34 11.08 -0.89 -14.62
C ILE A 34 9.75 -0.74 -15.33
N SER A 35 8.71 -0.30 -14.63
CA SER A 35 7.37 -0.09 -15.19
C SER A 35 7.35 1.01 -16.26
N LEU A 36 8.08 2.11 -16.04
CA LEU A 36 8.27 3.18 -17.03
C LEU A 36 8.96 2.67 -18.30
N TRP A 37 9.97 1.83 -18.13
CA TRP A 37 10.64 1.21 -19.27
C TRP A 37 9.70 0.25 -20.00
N GLY A 38 9.02 -0.65 -19.29
CA GLY A 38 8.07 -1.61 -19.86
C GLY A 38 6.93 -0.94 -20.64
N THR A 39 6.34 0.12 -20.08
CA THR A 39 5.27 0.89 -20.73
C THR A 39 5.71 1.50 -22.07
N THR A 40 7.00 1.69 -22.33
CA THR A 40 7.47 2.15 -23.64
C THR A 40 7.11 1.21 -24.78
N PHE A 41 6.94 -0.09 -24.50
CA PHE A 41 6.59 -1.09 -25.51
C PHE A 41 5.09 -1.39 -25.57
N ILE A 42 4.41 -1.35 -24.42
CA ILE A 42 3.01 -1.81 -24.29
C ILE A 42 1.99 -0.66 -24.21
N ASP A 43 2.40 0.54 -23.83
CA ASP A 43 1.50 1.70 -23.65
C ASP A 43 1.53 2.63 -24.88
N LYS A 44 0.67 2.34 -25.86
CA LYS A 44 0.57 3.12 -27.10
C LYS A 44 0.00 4.53 -26.92
N VAL A 45 -0.83 4.74 -25.90
CA VAL A 45 -1.49 6.04 -25.63
C VAL A 45 -0.59 6.91 -24.76
N GLY A 46 0.23 6.31 -23.89
CA GLY A 46 1.23 7.00 -23.08
C GLY A 46 0.76 7.46 -21.70
N ILE A 47 -0.47 7.14 -21.28
CA ILE A 47 -1.00 7.54 -19.97
C ILE A 47 -0.20 6.90 -18.83
N PHE A 48 0.06 5.59 -18.89
CA PHE A 48 0.84 4.89 -17.87
C PHE A 48 2.29 5.36 -17.87
N LYS A 49 2.86 5.64 -19.05
CA LYS A 49 4.21 6.22 -19.15
C LYS A 49 4.32 7.55 -18.39
N VAL A 50 3.34 8.45 -18.56
CA VAL A 50 3.31 9.74 -17.84
C VAL A 50 3.15 9.53 -16.33
N ILE A 51 2.26 8.62 -15.91
CA ILE A 51 2.07 8.28 -14.49
C ILE A 51 3.39 7.78 -13.88
N PHE A 52 4.07 6.82 -14.52
CA PHE A 52 5.32 6.28 -13.98
C PHE A 52 6.47 7.28 -14.00
N LEU A 53 6.51 8.20 -14.96
CA LEU A 53 7.48 9.29 -14.96
C LEU A 53 7.31 10.19 -13.73
N PHE A 54 6.07 10.50 -13.36
CA PHE A 54 5.76 11.25 -12.15
C PHE A 54 6.14 10.46 -10.89
N CYS A 55 5.83 9.16 -10.84
CA CYS A 55 6.21 8.26 -9.74
C CYS A 55 7.74 8.25 -9.53
N VAL A 56 8.50 8.01 -10.60
CA VAL A 56 9.99 8.02 -10.56
C VAL A 56 10.51 9.36 -10.05
N SER A 57 9.92 10.47 -10.50
CA SER A 57 10.33 11.82 -10.09
C SER A 57 10.13 12.07 -8.59
N ILE A 58 8.97 11.69 -8.04
CA ILE A 58 8.68 11.80 -6.60
C ILE A 58 9.62 10.91 -5.79
N SER A 59 9.83 9.67 -6.25
CA SER A 59 10.69 8.70 -5.57
C SER A 59 12.13 9.18 -5.53
N PHE A 60 12.64 9.72 -6.65
CA PHE A 60 13.96 10.32 -6.73
C PHE A 60 14.11 11.52 -5.78
N PHE A 61 13.14 12.45 -5.79
CA PHE A 61 13.13 13.59 -4.87
C PHE A 61 13.14 13.14 -3.39
N SER A 62 12.36 12.10 -3.08
CA SER A 62 12.28 11.52 -1.74
C SER A 62 13.59 10.86 -1.31
N ILE A 63 14.29 10.19 -2.22
CA ILE A 63 15.64 9.64 -2.00
C ILE A 63 16.61 10.78 -1.67
N LEU A 64 16.60 11.88 -2.44
CA LEU A 64 17.47 13.02 -2.18
C LEU A 64 17.21 13.62 -0.79
N LEU A 65 15.94 13.79 -0.40
CA LEU A 65 15.57 14.25 0.93
C LEU A 65 16.07 13.30 2.03
N SER A 66 16.04 11.99 1.77
CA SER A 66 16.38 10.94 2.75
C SER A 66 17.81 11.02 3.28
N PHE A 67 18.73 11.63 2.53
CA PHE A 67 20.14 11.78 2.93
C PHE A 67 20.33 12.82 4.06
N SER A 68 19.43 13.78 4.20
CA SER A 68 19.56 14.85 5.19
C SER A 68 18.67 14.61 6.40
N LYS A 69 19.25 14.05 7.47
CA LYS A 69 18.58 13.93 8.78
C LYS A 69 18.05 15.28 9.25
N LYS A 70 18.82 16.35 9.07
CA LYS A 70 18.44 17.71 9.47
C LYS A 70 17.16 18.17 8.76
N LEU A 71 17.03 17.94 7.44
CA LEU A 71 15.84 18.32 6.69
C LEU A 71 14.62 17.49 7.10
N ILE A 72 14.79 16.17 7.30
CA ILE A 72 13.71 15.28 7.77
C ILE A 72 13.15 15.75 9.12
N PHE A 73 14.02 16.08 10.08
CA PHE A 73 13.58 16.54 11.40
C PHE A 73 13.08 17.98 11.40
N HIS A 74 13.54 18.83 10.47
CA HIS A 74 13.04 20.19 10.35
C HIS A 74 11.65 20.23 9.70
N PHE A 75 11.40 19.37 8.71
CA PHE A 75 10.17 19.31 7.93
C PHE A 75 9.36 18.03 8.18
N GLN A 76 9.25 17.59 9.43
CA GLN A 76 8.65 16.29 9.78
C GLN A 76 7.24 16.08 9.20
N SER A 77 6.34 17.06 9.32
CA SER A 77 4.98 16.96 8.79
C SER A 77 5.00 16.76 7.26
N PHE A 78 5.84 17.51 6.55
CA PHE A 78 6.05 17.33 5.11
C PHE A 78 6.67 15.97 4.78
N THR A 79 7.64 15.48 5.56
CA THR A 79 8.21 14.15 5.36
C THR A 79 7.16 13.06 5.55
N TYR A 80 6.25 13.17 6.51
CA TYR A 80 5.14 12.21 6.66
C TYR A 80 4.15 12.24 5.50
N VAL A 81 3.83 13.44 4.95
CA VAL A 81 3.05 13.55 3.71
C VAL A 81 3.78 12.90 2.54
N LEU A 82 5.09 13.09 2.43
CA LEU A 82 5.91 12.48 1.38
C LEU A 82 5.96 10.95 1.53
N ILE A 83 6.08 10.42 2.75
CA ILE A 83 5.96 8.99 3.02
C ILE A 83 4.59 8.47 2.58
N SER A 84 3.52 9.18 2.93
CA SER A 84 2.15 8.83 2.53
C SER A 84 2.01 8.76 0.99
N LEU A 85 2.55 9.75 0.29
CA LEU A 85 2.59 9.79 -1.18
C LEU A 85 3.39 8.60 -1.75
N ILE A 86 4.54 8.27 -1.17
CA ILE A 86 5.35 7.11 -1.56
C ILE A 86 4.59 5.79 -1.36
N ILE A 87 3.82 5.65 -0.28
CA ILE A 87 2.99 4.45 -0.07
C ILE A 87 1.89 4.34 -1.13
N ILE A 88 1.27 5.45 -1.55
CA ILE A 88 0.35 5.44 -2.70
C ILE A 88 1.07 4.94 -3.96
N ILE A 89 2.30 5.41 -4.22
CA ILE A 89 3.05 4.96 -5.39
C ILE A 89 3.34 3.46 -5.30
N VAL A 90 3.68 2.93 -4.12
CA VAL A 90 3.83 1.47 -3.95
C VAL A 90 2.53 0.74 -4.26
N VAL A 91 1.36 1.26 -3.84
CA VAL A 91 0.06 0.69 -4.22
C VAL A 91 -0.14 0.70 -5.73
N LEU A 92 0.19 1.80 -6.40
CA LEU A 92 0.11 1.92 -7.86
C LEU A 92 1.05 0.95 -8.58
N ASP A 93 2.30 0.83 -8.12
CA ASP A 93 3.30 -0.11 -8.63
C ASP A 93 2.78 -1.56 -8.55
N MET A 94 2.27 -1.96 -7.38
CA MET A 94 1.77 -3.33 -7.17
C MET A 94 0.48 -3.61 -7.96
N ASN A 95 -0.42 -2.62 -8.05
CA ASN A 95 -1.63 -2.72 -8.86
C ASN A 95 -1.32 -2.77 -10.36
N PHE A 96 -0.27 -2.09 -10.82
CA PHE A 96 0.13 -2.17 -12.22
C PHE A 96 0.74 -3.53 -12.57
N ILE A 97 1.54 -4.11 -11.69
CA ILE A 97 2.03 -5.48 -11.84
C ILE A 97 0.84 -6.44 -11.92
N GLY A 98 -0.10 -6.35 -10.97
CA GLY A 98 -1.29 -7.18 -10.98
C GLY A 98 -2.17 -6.96 -12.21
N LEU A 99 -2.27 -5.72 -12.71
CA LEU A 99 -2.98 -5.37 -13.93
C LEU A 99 -2.37 -6.06 -15.16
N ILE A 100 -1.04 -5.97 -15.34
CA ILE A 100 -0.35 -6.63 -16.47
C ILE A 100 -0.64 -8.13 -16.46
N MET A 101 -0.57 -8.76 -15.29
CA MET A 101 -0.88 -10.19 -15.11
C MET A 101 -2.34 -10.53 -15.43
N CYS A 102 -3.28 -9.63 -15.15
CA CYS A 102 -4.70 -9.83 -15.46
C CYS A 102 -5.05 -9.58 -16.93
N VAL A 103 -4.38 -8.64 -17.57
CA VAL A 103 -4.69 -8.19 -18.92
C VAL A 103 -4.00 -9.05 -19.98
N GLY A 104 -2.76 -9.50 -19.71
CA GLY A 104 -1.99 -10.29 -20.65
C GLY A 104 -1.96 -9.65 -22.06
N ASN A 105 -2.43 -10.39 -23.06
CA ASN A 105 -2.42 -9.98 -24.45
C ASN A 105 -3.52 -8.98 -24.84
N ASP A 106 -4.53 -8.75 -23.99
CA ASP A 106 -5.63 -7.84 -24.30
C ASP A 106 -5.20 -6.36 -24.28
N GLY A 107 -4.05 -6.07 -23.66
CA GLY A 107 -3.44 -4.75 -23.61
C GLY A 107 -4.03 -3.79 -22.57
N LEU A 108 -3.24 -2.78 -22.18
CA LEU A 108 -3.48 -1.92 -21.01
C LEU A 108 -4.78 -1.11 -21.04
N TYR A 109 -5.44 -0.99 -22.20
CA TYR A 109 -6.69 -0.24 -22.39
C TYR A 109 -7.90 -1.14 -22.68
N SER A 110 -7.79 -2.42 -22.38
CA SER A 110 -8.89 -3.39 -22.52
C SER A 110 -10.01 -3.15 -21.50
N MET A 111 -11.17 -3.78 -21.74
CA MET A 111 -12.27 -3.80 -20.78
C MET A 111 -11.86 -4.41 -19.43
N ILE A 112 -10.99 -5.44 -19.46
CA ILE A 112 -10.44 -6.05 -18.24
C ILE A 112 -9.64 -5.03 -17.43
N SER A 113 -8.83 -4.21 -18.10
CA SER A 113 -8.07 -3.15 -17.44
C SER A 113 -8.97 -2.13 -16.75
N VAL A 114 -10.05 -1.71 -17.42
CA VAL A 114 -11.04 -0.78 -16.84
C VAL A 114 -11.69 -1.39 -15.60
N ILE A 115 -12.13 -2.65 -15.68
CA ILE A 115 -12.74 -3.36 -14.55
C ILE A 115 -11.75 -3.48 -13.38
N TYR A 116 -10.53 -3.94 -13.65
CA TYR A 116 -9.48 -4.11 -12.65
C TYR A 116 -9.19 -2.79 -11.92
N ASN A 117 -8.88 -1.72 -12.66
CA ASN A 117 -8.56 -0.42 -12.07
C ASN A 117 -9.74 0.16 -11.29
N THR A 118 -10.97 -0.05 -11.76
CA THR A 118 -12.19 0.38 -11.05
C THR A 118 -12.33 -0.35 -9.72
N ILE A 119 -12.18 -1.68 -9.71
CA ILE A 119 -12.25 -2.49 -8.48
C ILE A 119 -11.17 -2.08 -7.48
N MET A 120 -9.92 -1.94 -7.92
CA MET A 120 -8.82 -1.54 -7.05
C MET A 120 -8.99 -0.10 -6.52
N GLY A 121 -9.49 0.81 -7.36
CA GLY A 121 -9.80 2.17 -6.94
C GLY A 121 -10.89 2.21 -5.86
N VAL A 122 -12.01 1.52 -6.08
CA VAL A 122 -13.09 1.42 -5.08
C VAL A 122 -12.58 0.78 -3.79
N LEU A 123 -11.83 -0.31 -3.89
CA LEU A 123 -11.24 -0.98 -2.73
C LEU A 123 -10.32 -0.04 -1.94
N PHE A 124 -9.45 0.71 -2.63
CA PHE A 124 -8.55 1.68 -2.00
C PHE A 124 -9.33 2.70 -1.15
N PHE A 125 -10.36 3.32 -1.72
CA PHE A 125 -11.17 4.30 -0.99
C PHE A 125 -11.96 3.69 0.17
N LEU A 126 -12.54 2.50 -0.01
CA LEU A 126 -13.23 1.78 1.06
C LEU A 126 -12.28 1.42 2.20
N SER A 127 -11.09 0.91 1.88
CA SER A 127 -10.04 0.61 2.86
C SER A 127 -9.57 1.86 3.58
N CYS A 128 -9.30 2.96 2.87
CA CYS A 128 -8.93 4.23 3.49
C CYS A 128 -10.01 4.76 4.44
N GLY A 129 -11.28 4.70 4.03
CA GLY A 129 -12.42 5.09 4.88
C GLY A 129 -12.52 4.23 6.14
N LEU A 130 -12.40 2.91 5.98
CA LEU A 130 -12.42 1.97 7.08
C LEU A 130 -11.25 2.20 8.05
N TYR A 131 -10.02 2.37 7.57
CA TYR A 131 -8.88 2.63 8.44
C TYR A 131 -8.99 3.99 9.12
N SER A 132 -9.42 5.02 8.40
CA SER A 132 -9.64 6.36 8.96
C SER A 132 -10.68 6.34 10.09
N TRP A 133 -11.70 5.48 10.01
CA TRP A 133 -12.70 5.32 11.05
C TRP A 133 -12.12 4.89 12.40
N TYR A 134 -11.02 4.12 12.42
CA TYR A 134 -10.31 3.74 13.65
C TYR A 134 -9.55 4.90 14.30
N TYR A 135 -9.19 5.94 13.54
CA TYR A 135 -8.53 7.13 14.08
C TYR A 135 -9.50 8.14 14.71
N LEU A 136 -10.81 7.98 14.49
CA LEU A 136 -11.83 8.82 15.15
C LEU A 136 -11.75 8.63 16.68
N PRO A 137 -11.79 9.72 17.48
CA PRO A 137 -11.62 9.64 18.94
C PRO A 137 -12.51 8.61 19.64
N LYS A 138 -13.75 8.42 19.15
CA LYS A 138 -14.74 7.47 19.70
C LYS A 138 -14.40 5.99 19.43
N ASN A 139 -13.46 5.72 18.53
CA ASN A 139 -13.12 4.37 18.06
C ASN A 139 -11.67 3.98 18.36
N GLN A 140 -10.87 4.89 18.89
CA GLN A 140 -9.50 4.60 19.28
C GLN A 140 -9.48 3.48 20.32
N GLY A 141 -8.53 2.55 20.17
CA GLY A 141 -8.40 1.37 21.04
C GLY A 141 -9.34 0.21 20.71
N LYS A 142 -10.30 0.36 19.78
CA LYS A 142 -11.09 -0.77 19.29
C LYS A 142 -10.17 -1.72 18.52
N GLN A 143 -10.07 -2.96 18.99
CA GLN A 143 -9.37 -4.01 18.27
C GLN A 143 -10.28 -4.64 17.21
N TRP A 144 -9.69 -5.12 16.11
CA TRP A 144 -10.42 -5.93 15.15
C TRP A 144 -10.96 -7.21 15.78
N ALA A 145 -12.16 -7.64 15.39
CA ALA A 145 -12.79 -8.87 15.90
C ALA A 145 -11.89 -10.11 15.75
N PHE A 146 -11.07 -10.18 14.70
CA PHE A 146 -10.12 -11.29 14.50
C PHE A 146 -8.94 -11.29 15.50
N ASN A 147 -8.59 -10.13 16.07
CA ASN A 147 -7.53 -10.01 17.08
C ASN A 147 -8.01 -10.38 18.49
N GLN A 148 -9.32 -10.37 18.74
CA GLN A 148 -9.88 -10.58 20.07
C GLN A 148 -9.99 -12.06 20.47
N GLN A 149 -9.99 -13.00 19.51
CA GLN A 149 -10.70 -14.27 19.75
C GLN A 149 -9.87 -15.57 19.74
N LYS A 150 -8.53 -15.59 19.62
CA LYS A 150 -7.79 -16.88 19.56
C LYS A 150 -6.49 -16.92 20.36
N SER A 151 -6.43 -17.83 21.34
CA SER A 151 -5.20 -18.22 22.07
C SER A 151 -4.24 -18.99 21.16
N GLY A 152 -2.94 -18.97 21.49
CA GLY A 152 -1.83 -19.30 20.59
C GLY A 152 -2.01 -20.54 19.70
N ASN A 153 -2.42 -21.68 20.27
CA ASN A 153 -2.55 -22.93 19.49
C ASN A 153 -3.74 -22.88 18.51
N LYS A 154 -4.91 -22.38 18.97
CA LYS A 154 -6.11 -22.20 18.12
C LYS A 154 -5.91 -21.13 17.04
N LYS A 155 -5.09 -20.11 17.32
CA LYS A 155 -4.72 -19.08 16.34
C LYS A 155 -3.84 -19.68 15.24
N ARG A 156 -2.84 -20.48 15.62
CA ARG A 156 -1.93 -21.15 14.67
C ARG A 156 -2.67 -22.13 13.78
N GLU A 157 -3.50 -23.00 14.36
CA GLU A 157 -4.31 -23.96 13.61
C GLU A 157 -5.26 -23.25 12.63
N TRP A 158 -5.92 -22.17 13.07
CA TRP A 158 -6.77 -21.37 12.18
C TRP A 158 -5.99 -20.71 11.04
N LEU A 159 -4.80 -20.15 11.31
CA LEU A 159 -3.95 -19.55 10.27
C LEU A 159 -3.49 -20.60 9.26
N THR A 160 -3.11 -21.79 9.71
CA THR A 160 -2.72 -22.91 8.85
C THR A 160 -3.89 -23.36 7.98
N ASN A 161 -5.06 -23.58 8.57
CA ASN A 161 -6.26 -24.03 7.84
C ASN A 161 -6.74 -22.96 6.86
N PHE A 162 -6.70 -21.69 7.26
CA PHE A 162 -6.98 -20.57 6.37
C PHE A 162 -5.98 -20.54 5.20
N GLY A 163 -4.68 -20.61 5.46
CA GLY A 163 -3.65 -20.61 4.42
C GLY A 163 -3.79 -21.77 3.43
N ILE A 164 -4.05 -22.99 3.91
CA ILE A 164 -4.28 -24.17 3.07
C ILE A 164 -5.54 -24.01 2.22
N THR A 165 -6.66 -23.65 2.85
CA THR A 165 -7.95 -23.50 2.14
C THR A 165 -7.87 -22.37 1.13
N PHE A 166 -7.28 -21.25 1.52
CA PHE A 166 -7.10 -20.07 0.69
C PHE A 166 -6.18 -20.37 -0.51
N GLY A 167 -5.05 -21.04 -0.26
CA GLY A 167 -4.15 -21.50 -1.32
C GLY A 167 -4.82 -22.48 -2.27
N ALA A 168 -5.61 -23.44 -1.77
CA ALA A 168 -6.34 -24.38 -2.61
C ALA A 168 -7.41 -23.69 -3.46
N VAL A 169 -8.21 -22.79 -2.89
CA VAL A 169 -9.27 -22.06 -3.60
C VAL A 169 -8.70 -21.11 -4.65
N LEU A 170 -7.53 -20.50 -4.40
CA LEU A 170 -6.88 -19.66 -5.40
C LEU A 170 -6.22 -20.50 -6.51
N LEU A 171 -5.43 -21.51 -6.14
CA LEU A 171 -4.55 -22.20 -7.09
C LEU A 171 -5.27 -23.28 -7.88
N VAL A 172 -6.20 -24.04 -7.29
CA VAL A 172 -6.84 -25.17 -7.99
C VAL A 172 -7.67 -24.72 -9.19
N PRO A 173 -8.60 -23.75 -9.08
CA PRO A 173 -9.36 -23.28 -10.23
C PRO A 173 -8.45 -22.62 -11.26
N ALA A 174 -7.43 -21.89 -10.82
CA ALA A 174 -6.54 -21.18 -11.73
C ALA A 174 -5.64 -22.14 -12.53
N LEU A 175 -5.18 -23.24 -11.91
CA LEU A 175 -4.45 -24.32 -12.59
C LEU A 175 -5.34 -25.06 -13.59
N LEU A 176 -6.60 -25.33 -13.23
CA LEU A 176 -7.54 -26.05 -14.10
C LEU A 176 -7.98 -25.21 -15.32
N THR A 177 -8.05 -23.90 -15.17
CA THR A 177 -8.56 -22.99 -16.20
C THR A 177 -7.45 -22.32 -17.02
N GLY A 178 -6.18 -22.45 -16.59
CA GLY A 178 -5.04 -21.80 -17.23
C GLY A 178 -4.86 -20.32 -16.88
N TYR A 179 -5.70 -19.75 -16.00
CA TYR A 179 -5.67 -18.33 -15.62
C TYR A 179 -4.90 -18.07 -14.31
N VAL A 180 -3.89 -18.88 -13.99
CA VAL A 180 -3.05 -18.73 -12.78
C VAL A 180 -2.50 -17.32 -12.66
N GLU A 181 -1.99 -16.76 -13.76
CA GLU A 181 -1.42 -15.43 -13.79
C GLU A 181 -2.47 -14.36 -13.46
N ASN A 182 -3.64 -14.41 -14.09
CA ASN A 182 -4.70 -13.43 -13.88
C ASN A 182 -5.25 -13.49 -12.43
N VAL A 183 -5.44 -14.69 -11.89
CA VAL A 183 -5.91 -14.88 -10.50
C VAL A 183 -4.88 -14.34 -9.52
N PHE A 184 -3.59 -14.59 -9.76
CA PHE A 184 -2.52 -14.07 -8.92
C PHE A 184 -2.45 -12.53 -9.00
N GLY A 185 -2.53 -11.95 -10.19
CA GLY A 185 -2.51 -10.50 -10.38
C GLY A 185 -3.69 -9.79 -9.70
N PHE A 186 -4.87 -10.39 -9.76
CA PHE A 186 -6.06 -9.88 -9.07
C PHE A 186 -5.91 -9.97 -7.56
N PHE A 187 -5.45 -11.11 -7.05
CA PHE A 187 -5.20 -11.30 -5.63
C PHE A 187 -4.13 -10.33 -5.09
N LEU A 188 -3.02 -10.18 -5.82
CA LEU A 188 -1.94 -9.25 -5.48
C LEU A 188 -2.48 -7.82 -5.32
N GLY A 189 -3.30 -7.37 -6.27
CA GLY A 189 -3.93 -6.05 -6.22
C GLY A 189 -4.82 -5.86 -4.99
N ILE A 190 -5.69 -6.83 -4.69
CA ILE A 190 -6.55 -6.78 -3.49
C ILE A 190 -5.72 -6.72 -2.22
N LEU A 191 -4.74 -7.62 -2.09
CA LEU A 191 -3.92 -7.76 -0.89
C LEU A 191 -3.12 -6.48 -0.63
N MET A 192 -2.41 -5.98 -1.65
CA MET A 192 -1.54 -4.81 -1.50
C MET A 192 -2.37 -3.54 -1.31
N THR A 193 -3.45 -3.35 -2.07
CA THR A 193 -4.32 -2.19 -1.92
C THR A 193 -4.95 -2.12 -0.53
N SER A 194 -5.52 -3.23 -0.06
CA SER A 194 -6.15 -3.26 1.26
C SER A 194 -5.15 -3.06 2.39
N THR A 195 -4.00 -3.73 2.38
CA THR A 195 -3.02 -3.65 3.47
C THR A 195 -2.28 -2.31 3.51
N LEU A 196 -1.79 -1.82 2.37
CA LEU A 196 -1.01 -0.58 2.32
C LEU A 196 -1.86 0.67 2.51
N SER A 197 -3.18 0.60 2.28
CA SER A 197 -4.12 1.68 2.64
C SER A 197 -4.03 2.03 4.13
N ALA A 198 -3.78 1.05 5.02
CA ALA A 198 -3.60 1.31 6.44
C ALA A 198 -2.36 2.17 6.72
N VAL A 199 -1.25 1.86 6.04
CA VAL A 199 0.02 2.58 6.15
C VAL A 199 -0.10 3.99 5.60
N PHE A 200 -0.79 4.15 4.46
CA PHE A 200 -1.11 5.44 3.87
C PHE A 200 -1.88 6.34 4.85
N VAL A 201 -2.95 5.80 5.45
CA VAL A 201 -3.78 6.52 6.43
C VAL A 201 -2.96 6.89 7.65
N ASP A 202 -2.20 5.97 8.24
CA ASP A 202 -1.38 6.28 9.41
C ASP A 202 -0.34 7.38 9.13
N ALA A 203 0.30 7.36 7.94
CA ALA A 203 1.24 8.39 7.54
C ALA A 203 0.59 9.79 7.42
N LEU A 204 -0.65 9.87 6.94
CA LEU A 204 -1.40 11.14 6.94
C LEU A 204 -1.72 11.60 8.36
N TYR A 205 -2.20 10.71 9.21
CA TYR A 205 -2.49 11.05 10.62
C TYR A 205 -1.21 11.45 11.37
N ALA A 206 -0.08 10.82 11.07
CA ALA A 206 1.24 11.21 11.57
C ALA A 206 1.59 12.66 11.18
N ALA A 207 1.39 13.01 9.90
CA ALA A 207 1.65 14.37 9.41
C ALA A 207 0.79 15.42 10.12
N VAL A 208 -0.49 15.10 10.35
CA VAL A 208 -1.44 15.97 11.06
C VAL A 208 -1.06 16.09 12.53
N TYR A 209 -0.70 14.97 13.18
CA TYR A 209 -0.34 14.94 14.60
C TYR A 209 0.89 15.82 14.89
N VAL A 210 1.97 15.64 14.12
CA VAL A 210 3.21 16.42 14.31
C VAL A 210 2.99 17.91 14.03
N ARG A 211 2.10 18.25 13.11
CA ARG A 211 1.73 19.66 12.85
C ARG A 211 0.98 20.28 14.02
N LYS A 212 0.13 19.52 14.73
CA LYS A 212 -0.64 20.00 15.89
C LYS A 212 0.16 20.01 17.20
N CYS A 213 1.10 19.09 17.36
CA CYS A 213 1.90 18.90 18.58
C CYS A 213 3.41 18.99 18.29
N PRO A 214 3.96 20.20 18.03
CA PRO A 214 5.37 20.37 17.64
C PRO A 214 6.39 20.13 18.77
N GLU A 215 5.93 20.00 20.03
CA GLU A 215 6.80 19.90 21.22
C GLU A 215 7.23 18.47 21.58
N SER A 216 6.80 17.43 20.86
CA SER A 216 7.26 16.04 21.12
C SER A 216 8.69 15.76 20.63
N LYS A 217 9.58 16.74 20.74
CA LYS A 217 11.00 16.66 20.34
C LYS A 217 11.77 15.65 21.19
#